data_AF-A0A7W7SMX1-F1
#
_entry.id   AF-A0A7W7SMX1-F1
#
_cell.length_a   1.000
_cell.length_b   1.000
_cell.length_c   1.000
_cell.angle_alpha   90.00
_cell.angle_beta   90.00
_cell.angle_gamma   90.00
#
_symmetry.space_group_name_H-M   'P 1'
#
loop_
_entity.id
_entity.type
_entity.pdbx_description
1 polymer ?
#
loop_
_entity_poly.entity_id
_entity_poly.type
_entity_poly.pdbx_seq_one_letter_code
_entity_poly.pdbx_strand_id
1 'polypeptide(L)'
;MAVVERGNQHGTDVLIRKVDSHLASVRPGLRGADLQLAEQLAAALRELVVVTTAASAADRARVRAAVHYFVLRRESRDHLLPVGSLAATQRVVNKIVVQLGRPDLIVES
;
A
#
# COMPACT_ATOMS: atom_id res chain seq x y z
N MET A 1 -24.92 -15.09 7.88
CA MET A 1 -24.10 -14.01 7.29
C MET A 1 -22.59 -14.17 7.58
N ALA A 2 -22.01 -15.38 7.52
CA ALA A 2 -20.60 -15.61 7.93
C ALA A 2 -19.61 -15.83 6.77
N VAL A 3 -20.09 -16.00 5.53
CA VAL A 3 -19.24 -16.33 4.38
C VAL A 3 -18.55 -15.07 3.80
N VAL A 4 -19.26 -13.93 3.84
CA VAL A 4 -18.74 -12.65 3.34
C VAL A 4 -17.59 -12.15 4.21
N GLU A 5 -17.73 -12.26 5.54
CA GLU A 5 -16.71 -11.84 6.50
C GLU A 5 -15.40 -12.62 6.34
N ARG A 6 -15.47 -13.96 6.17
CA ARG A 6 -14.27 -14.78 5.97
C ARG A 6 -13.58 -14.49 4.65
N GLY A 7 -14.33 -14.26 3.57
CA GLY A 7 -13.76 -13.88 2.26
C GLY A 7 -13.11 -12.50 2.30
N ASN A 8 -13.68 -11.58 3.06
CA ASN A 8 -13.14 -10.24 3.29
C ASN A 8 -11.85 -10.28 4.12
N GLN A 9 -11.83 -11.05 5.21
CA GLN A 9 -10.64 -11.28 6.04
C GLN A 9 -9.50 -11.92 5.23
N HIS A 10 -9.81 -12.91 4.39
CA HIS A 10 -8.82 -13.51 3.48
C HIS A 10 -8.28 -12.51 2.46
N GLY A 11 -9.14 -11.63 1.93
CA GLY A 11 -8.73 -10.57 1.00
C GLY A 11 -7.77 -9.57 1.65
N THR A 12 -8.06 -9.15 2.89
CA THR A 12 -7.22 -8.27 3.71
C THR A 12 -5.85 -8.89 3.99
N ASP A 13 -5.82 -10.17 4.43
CA ASP A 13 -4.58 -10.89 4.73
C ASP A 13 -3.68 -11.01 3.48
N VAL A 14 -4.27 -11.30 2.33
CA VAL A 14 -3.56 -11.34 1.04
C VAL A 14 -2.95 -9.99 0.68
N LEU A 15 -3.64 -8.87 0.95
CA LEU A 15 -3.09 -7.53 0.69
C LEU A 15 -1.91 -7.20 1.60
N ILE A 16 -2.01 -7.51 2.90
CA ILE A 16 -0.90 -7.35 3.84
C ILE A 16 0.31 -8.15 3.38
N ARG A 17 0.10 -9.44 3.05
CA ARG A 17 1.17 -10.32 2.57
C ARG A 17 1.83 -9.80 1.30
N LYS A 18 1.05 -9.21 0.38
CA LYS A 18 1.57 -8.59 -0.85
C LYS A 18 2.45 -7.38 -0.56
N VAL A 19 2.04 -6.51 0.36
CA VAL A 19 2.84 -5.36 0.81
C VAL A 19 4.16 -5.84 1.40
N ASP A 20 4.10 -6.83 2.30
CA ASP A 20 5.28 -7.37 3.00
C ASP A 20 6.27 -8.02 2.05
N SER A 21 5.75 -8.85 1.14
CA SER A 21 6.57 -9.54 0.13
C SER A 21 7.22 -8.52 -0.81
N HIS A 22 6.51 -7.46 -1.18
CA HIS A 22 7.07 -6.41 -2.02
C HIS A 22 8.18 -5.65 -1.28
N LEU A 23 7.92 -5.18 -0.05
CA LEU A 23 8.92 -4.48 0.77
C LEU A 23 10.18 -5.32 0.95
N ALA A 24 10.04 -6.60 1.32
CA ALA A 24 11.16 -7.53 1.46
C ALA A 24 11.97 -7.69 0.16
N SER A 25 11.30 -7.63 -1.01
CA SER A 25 11.96 -7.74 -2.31
C SER A 25 12.71 -6.48 -2.77
N VAL A 26 12.27 -5.29 -2.35
CA VAL A 26 12.88 -4.01 -2.77
C VAL A 26 13.90 -3.51 -1.74
N ARG A 27 13.73 -3.85 -0.46
CA ARG A 27 14.61 -3.46 0.64
C ARG A 27 16.11 -3.64 0.37
N PRO A 28 16.58 -4.75 -0.24
CA PRO A 28 18.01 -4.91 -0.53
C PRO A 28 18.57 -3.86 -1.50
N GLY A 29 17.74 -3.32 -2.39
CA GLY A 29 18.10 -2.34 -3.41
C GLY A 29 17.83 -0.88 -3.04
N LEU A 30 17.23 -0.60 -1.88
CA LEU A 30 16.98 0.76 -1.38
C LEU A 30 18.00 1.17 -0.31
N ARG A 31 18.29 2.46 -0.21
CA ARG A 31 19.23 3.04 0.76
C ARG A 31 18.70 4.37 1.30
N GLY A 32 19.08 4.72 2.53
CA GLY A 32 18.79 6.03 3.13
C GLY A 32 17.30 6.39 3.12
N ALA A 33 16.98 7.61 2.66
CA ALA A 33 15.63 8.16 2.62
C ALA A 33 14.64 7.31 1.80
N ASP A 34 15.09 6.68 0.72
CA ASP A 34 14.22 5.82 -0.11
C ASP A 34 13.77 4.55 0.64
N LEU A 35 14.64 3.99 1.49
CA LEU A 35 14.28 2.85 2.33
C LEU A 35 13.27 3.26 3.39
N GLN A 36 13.53 4.38 4.08
CA GLN A 36 12.64 4.91 5.11
C GLN A 36 11.25 5.20 4.54
N LEU A 37 11.18 5.85 3.37
CA LEU A 37 9.92 6.14 2.69
C LEU A 37 9.18 4.86 2.29
N ALA A 38 9.89 3.85 1.77
CA ALA A 38 9.28 2.56 1.43
C ALA A 38 8.72 1.82 2.66
N GLU A 39 9.43 1.86 3.79
CA GLU A 39 8.98 1.25 5.06
C GLU A 39 7.75 1.99 5.62
N GLN A 40 7.74 3.32 5.59
CA GLN A 40 6.59 4.14 6.02
C GLN A 40 5.36 3.90 5.12
N LEU A 41 5.55 3.86 3.80
CA LEU A 41 4.45 3.55 2.87
C LEU A 41 3.87 2.16 3.11
N ALA A 42 4.73 1.16 3.35
CA ALA A 42 4.28 -0.18 3.67
C ALA A 42 3.49 -0.22 4.99
N ALA A 43 3.94 0.49 6.02
CA ALA A 43 3.23 0.61 7.28
C ALA A 43 1.85 1.27 7.10
N ALA A 44 1.80 2.42 6.41
CA ALA A 44 0.54 3.11 6.12
C ALA A 44 -0.44 2.21 5.33
N LEU A 45 0.04 1.47 4.35
CA LEU A 45 -0.79 0.54 3.58
C LEU A 45 -1.33 -0.62 4.42
N ARG A 46 -0.53 -1.18 5.33
CA ARG A 46 -1.01 -2.22 6.27
C ARG A 46 -2.14 -1.69 7.15
N GLU A 47 -1.94 -0.52 7.74
CA GLU A 47 -2.95 0.14 8.57
C GLU A 47 -4.23 0.42 7.79
N LEU A 48 -4.11 0.97 6.57
CA LEU A 48 -5.25 1.19 5.68
C LEU A 48 -6.01 -0.10 5.35
N VAL A 49 -5.31 -1.20 5.12
CA VAL A 49 -5.91 -2.50 4.86
C VAL A 49 -6.68 -3.02 6.07
N VAL A 50 -6.12 -2.91 7.27
CA VAL A 50 -6.77 -3.32 8.52
C VAL A 50 -8.02 -2.47 8.79
N VAL A 51 -7.92 -1.16 8.67
CA VAL A 51 -9.02 -0.24 9.06
C VAL A 51 -10.15 -0.23 8.04
N THR A 52 -9.88 -0.64 6.79
CA THR A 52 -10.92 -0.76 5.75
C THR A 52 -11.62 -2.11 5.74
N THR A 53 -11.25 -3.05 6.61
CA THR A 53 -11.95 -4.35 6.75
C THR A 53 -13.46 -4.18 6.94
N ALA A 54 -13.87 -3.28 7.85
CA ALA A 54 -15.29 -2.98 8.12
C ALA A 54 -15.84 -1.78 7.32
N ALA A 55 -15.03 -1.15 6.44
CA ALA A 55 -15.43 0.02 5.66
C ALA A 55 -16.26 -0.36 4.42
N SER A 56 -16.63 0.62 3.59
CA SER A 56 -17.42 0.37 2.38
C SER A 56 -16.65 -0.47 1.34
N ALA A 57 -17.37 -1.12 0.41
CA ALA A 57 -16.74 -1.83 -0.70
C ALA A 57 -15.89 -0.90 -1.59
N ALA A 58 -16.29 0.38 -1.71
CA ALA A 58 -15.54 1.39 -2.44
C ALA A 58 -14.20 1.69 -1.76
N ASP A 59 -14.18 1.81 -0.42
CA ASP A 59 -12.96 2.07 0.34
C ASP A 59 -11.99 0.89 0.25
N ARG A 60 -12.50 -0.34 0.36
CA ARG A 60 -11.69 -1.55 0.15
C ARG A 60 -11.11 -1.62 -1.27
N ALA A 61 -11.87 -1.24 -2.29
CA ALA A 61 -11.39 -1.19 -3.66
C ALA A 61 -10.27 -0.14 -3.85
N ARG A 62 -10.39 1.04 -3.22
CA ARG A 62 -9.34 2.08 -3.22
C ARG A 62 -8.06 1.59 -2.57
N VAL A 63 -8.14 0.96 -1.39
CA VAL A 63 -6.98 0.41 -0.70
C VAL A 63 -6.33 -0.71 -1.53
N ARG A 64 -7.12 -1.60 -2.11
CA ARG A 64 -6.62 -2.64 -3.01
C ARG A 64 -5.89 -2.05 -4.22
N ALA A 65 -6.40 -0.97 -4.82
CA ALA A 65 -5.72 -0.27 -5.90
C ALA A 65 -4.40 0.37 -5.45
N ALA A 66 -4.36 0.96 -4.24
CA ALA A 66 -3.13 1.52 -3.66
C ALA A 66 -2.05 0.45 -3.48
N VAL A 67 -2.41 -0.69 -2.88
CA VAL A 67 -1.52 -1.84 -2.71
C VAL A 67 -1.05 -2.35 -4.07
N HIS A 68 -1.96 -2.45 -5.05
CA HIS A 68 -1.59 -2.88 -6.40
C HIS A 68 -0.57 -1.94 -7.06
N TYR A 69 -0.75 -0.63 -6.93
CA TYR A 69 0.18 0.37 -7.44
C TYR A 69 1.55 0.29 -6.78
N PHE A 70 1.59 0.07 -5.46
CA PHE A 70 2.84 -0.16 -4.71
C PHE A 70 3.56 -1.43 -5.20
N VAL A 71 2.83 -2.53 -5.41
CA VAL A 71 3.41 -3.84 -5.77
C VAL A 71 3.82 -3.96 -7.24
N LEU A 72 3.06 -3.34 -8.17
CA LEU A 72 3.35 -3.31 -9.63
C LEU A 72 4.76 -2.81 -9.96
N ARG A 73 5.34 -2.01 -9.05
CA ARG A 73 6.71 -1.49 -9.17
C ARG A 73 7.77 -2.58 -9.38
N ARG A 74 7.51 -3.84 -8.99
CA ARG A 74 8.42 -4.97 -9.26
C ARG A 74 8.41 -5.43 -10.73
N GLU A 75 7.27 -5.37 -11.42
CA GLU A 75 7.15 -5.87 -12.80
C GLU A 75 7.77 -4.91 -13.81
N SER A 76 7.74 -3.60 -13.55
CA SER A 76 8.32 -2.60 -14.46
C SER A 76 9.85 -2.45 -14.37
N ARG A 77 10.56 -3.35 -13.66
CA ARG A 77 12.04 -3.30 -13.60
C ARG A 77 12.73 -3.58 -14.94
N ASP A 78 11.99 -4.09 -15.92
CA ASP A 78 12.48 -4.28 -17.30
C ASP A 78 12.27 -3.04 -18.18
N HIS A 79 11.37 -2.11 -17.79
CA HIS A 79 11.07 -0.91 -18.57
C HIS A 79 10.84 0.30 -17.65
N LEU A 80 11.91 1.09 -17.46
CA LEU A 80 11.89 2.54 -17.22
C LEU A 80 10.78 3.07 -16.27
N LEU A 81 11.00 3.01 -14.95
CA LEU A 81 10.34 3.94 -14.04
C LEU A 81 11.38 4.78 -13.28
N PRO A 82 11.41 6.11 -13.48
CA PRO A 82 12.46 7.00 -12.98
C PRO A 82 12.35 7.24 -11.46
N VAL A 83 13.40 7.89 -10.93
CA VAL A 83 13.66 8.30 -9.54
C VAL A 83 12.45 8.95 -8.82
N GLY A 84 11.41 9.41 -9.53
CA GLY A 84 10.14 9.92 -8.96
C GLY A 84 9.09 8.87 -8.58
N SER A 85 9.36 7.57 -8.75
CA SER A 85 8.38 6.50 -8.54
C SER A 85 7.93 6.36 -7.07
N LEU A 86 8.81 6.56 -6.08
CA LEU A 86 8.43 6.51 -4.65
C LEU A 86 7.55 7.71 -4.28
N ALA A 87 7.91 8.91 -4.75
CA ALA A 87 7.12 10.12 -4.55
C ALA A 87 5.73 10.04 -5.22
N ALA A 88 5.63 9.39 -6.40
CA ALA A 88 4.35 9.15 -7.05
C ALA A 88 3.47 8.19 -6.22
N THR A 89 4.04 7.11 -5.69
CA THR A 89 3.31 6.20 -4.79
C THR A 89 2.89 6.91 -3.51
N GLN A 90 3.76 7.72 -2.91
CA GLN A 90 3.44 8.53 -1.73
C GLN A 90 2.27 9.47 -1.98
N ARG A 91 2.23 10.18 -3.11
CA ARG A 91 1.09 11.03 -3.47
C ARG A 91 -0.22 10.24 -3.58
N VAL A 92 -0.18 9.05 -4.18
CA VAL A 92 -1.36 8.18 -4.30
C VAL A 92 -1.82 7.69 -2.93
N VAL A 93 -0.90 7.22 -2.09
CA VAL A 93 -1.20 6.76 -0.72
C VAL A 93 -1.77 7.92 0.11
N ASN A 94 -1.09 9.07 0.16
CA ASN A 94 -1.55 10.25 0.90
C ASN A 94 -2.93 10.73 0.42
N LYS A 95 -3.21 10.68 -0.88
CA LYS A 95 -4.55 11.00 -1.40
C LYS A 95 -5.61 10.06 -0.86
N ILE A 96 -5.33 8.76 -0.84
CA ILE A 96 -6.27 7.74 -0.34
C ILE A 96 -6.44 7.86 1.18
N VAL A 97 -5.35 8.12 1.90
CA VAL A 97 -5.35 8.40 3.34
C VAL A 97 -6.31 9.55 3.67
N VAL A 98 -6.20 10.68 2.95
CA VAL A 98 -7.11 11.83 3.11
C VAL A 98 -8.55 11.48 2.75
N GLN A 99 -8.77 10.74 1.64
CA GLN A 99 -10.11 10.32 1.22
C GLN A 99 -10.79 9.36 2.22
N LEU A 100 -10.01 8.59 2.98
CA LEU A 100 -10.49 7.69 4.02
C LEU A 100 -10.61 8.37 5.39
N GLY A 101 -10.33 9.67 5.48
CA GLY A 101 -10.41 10.42 6.73
C GLY A 101 -9.37 9.99 7.77
N ARG A 102 -8.21 9.48 7.33
CA ARG A 102 -7.12 8.99 8.19
C ARG A 102 -5.86 9.84 8.10
N PRO A 103 -5.92 11.18 8.29
CA PRO A 103 -4.75 12.04 8.11
C PRO A 103 -3.57 11.68 9.01
N ASP A 104 -3.79 10.89 10.07
CA ASP A 104 -2.75 10.30 10.92
C ASP A 104 -1.79 9.36 10.18
N LEU A 105 -2.16 8.85 9.00
CA LEU A 105 -1.34 7.96 8.17
C LEU A 105 -0.65 8.67 7.01
N ILE A 106 -0.64 10.01 6.99
CA ILE A 106 0.06 10.78 5.97
C ILE A 106 1.56 10.51 6.09
N VAL A 107 2.17 10.13 4.98
CA VAL A 107 3.61 9.92 4.90
C VAL A 107 4.25 11.22 4.43
N GLU A 108 5.16 11.78 5.24
CA GLU A 108 5.93 12.99 4.94
C GLU A 108 7.29 12.63 4.29
N SER A 109 7.77 13.47 3.36
CA SER A 109 9.05 13.30 2.66
C SER A 109 10.17 14.08 3.33
#